data_AF-A0A7W1IS19-F1
#
_entry.id   AF-A0A7W1IS19-F1
#
_cell.length_a   1.000
_cell.length_b   1.000
_cell.length_c   1.000
_cell.angle_alpha   90.00
_cell.angle_beta   90.00
_cell.angle_gamma   90.00
#
_symmetry.space_group_name_H-M   'P 1'
#
loop_
_entity.id
_entity.type
_entity.pdbx_description
1 polymer ?
#
loop_
_entity_poly.entity_id
_entity_poly.type
_entity_poly.pdbx_seq_one_letter_code
_entity_poly.pdbx_strand_id
1 'polypeptide(L)'
;MIRRDGFTLLEIMIAIMIFSIVTLAMVSILLLSSEIFRRGEYGRSAHDEAVAVLAAIEDDLSRVVPARDGGFIACDVSTAAGDTVLALLVDRRDRTLVGTRGVIADTRGPPYPDLDQGREIVVWLANDPSGAAPADRHQLLRATCTAPVETDPADDEFYQRAVELVTWMQTPSGTPPPGAPAAPAVVVSGCLHFGASLSNEADRRDLTDSGQSVRTWARTDLLPTVGVAYSTDVPVSDPFPCGISIAVTLTGGGRHAPRGTLVPLSGASISATDNRLRVAGIKGVSAVPGSWLRIDDEWVCYASISGDGIVDCTPDPSLPTIGRGARRSVGMTHNRGTDVLFGQTYTLVRPLPY
;
A
#
# COMPACT_ATOMS: atom_id res chain seq x y z
N MET A 1 51.69 22.36 -57.00
CA MET A 1 50.77 23.51 -56.98
C MET A 1 49.47 23.02 -56.36
N ILE A 2 49.28 23.22 -55.05
CA ILE A 2 48.13 22.70 -54.30
C ILE A 2 47.02 23.74 -54.47
N ARG A 3 45.94 23.40 -55.18
CA ARG A 3 44.73 24.23 -55.24
C ARG A 3 44.12 24.26 -53.84
N ARG A 4 44.15 25.45 -53.21
CA ARG A 4 43.37 25.74 -52.01
C ARG A 4 41.98 26.13 -52.48
N ASP A 5 41.14 25.14 -52.71
CA ASP A 5 39.71 25.37 -52.90
C ASP A 5 39.13 25.63 -51.50
N GLY A 6 38.88 26.90 -51.20
CA GLY A 6 38.25 27.32 -49.95
C GLY A 6 36.79 26.86 -49.93
N PHE A 7 36.34 26.38 -48.77
CA PHE A 7 34.93 26.05 -48.54
C PHE A 7 34.05 27.24 -48.89
N THR A 8 33.00 26.98 -49.67
CA THR A 8 31.99 28.00 -49.96
C THR A 8 31.18 28.28 -48.70
N LEU A 9 30.74 29.53 -48.52
CA LEU A 9 29.93 29.95 -47.36
C LEU A 9 28.67 29.07 -47.22
N LEU A 10 28.10 28.64 -48.36
CA LEU A 10 26.94 27.75 -48.43
C LEU A 10 27.22 26.37 -47.83
N GLU A 11 28.38 25.77 -48.10
CA GLU A 11 28.76 24.48 -47.50
C GLU A 11 28.91 24.56 -45.98
N ILE A 12 29.46 25.67 -45.48
CA ILE A 12 29.58 25.91 -44.03
C ILE A 12 28.18 26.04 -43.40
N MET A 13 27.26 26.77 -44.04
CA MET A 13 25.88 26.89 -43.55
C MET A 13 25.14 25.56 -43.52
N ILE A 14 25.28 24.74 -44.57
CA ILE A 14 24.68 23.40 -44.63
C ILE A 14 25.27 22.49 -43.55
N ALA A 15 26.59 22.52 -43.35
CA ALA A 15 27.25 21.72 -42.32
C ALA A 15 26.75 22.10 -40.91
N ILE A 16 26.61 23.39 -40.61
CA ILE A 16 26.06 23.87 -39.34
C ILE A 16 24.60 23.44 -39.16
N MET A 17 23.79 23.54 -40.22
CA MET A 17 22.38 23.12 -40.17
C MET A 17 22.26 21.61 -39.87
N ILE A 18 23.01 20.76 -40.57
CA ILE A 18 23.01 19.31 -40.32
C ILE A 18 23.48 19.03 -38.89
N PHE A 19 24.58 19.64 -38.45
CA PHE A 19 25.09 19.46 -37.10
C PHE A 19 24.09 19.87 -36.02
N SER A 20 23.36 20.98 -36.23
CA SER A 20 22.33 21.44 -35.30
C SER A 20 21.17 20.46 -35.17
N ILE A 21 20.71 19.88 -36.29
CA ILE A 21 19.61 18.90 -36.30
C ILE A 21 20.05 17.61 -35.62
N VAL A 22 21.26 17.13 -35.92
CA VAL A 22 21.80 15.91 -35.29
C VAL A 22 21.97 16.11 -33.79
N THR A 23 22.51 17.26 -33.36
CA THR A 23 22.67 17.57 -31.93
C THR A 23 21.32 17.62 -31.21
N LEU A 24 20.31 18.26 -31.81
CA LEU A 24 18.97 18.35 -31.23
C LEU A 24 18.26 16.98 -31.17
N ALA A 25 18.47 16.13 -32.18
CA ALA A 25 17.97 14.76 -32.19
C ALA A 25 18.64 13.91 -31.09
N MET A 26 19.97 14.01 -30.93
CA MET A 26 20.70 13.29 -29.88
C MET A 26 20.24 13.72 -28.48
N VAL A 27 20.08 15.02 -28.23
CA VAL A 27 19.58 15.52 -26.94
C VAL A 27 18.16 15.02 -26.67
N SER A 28 17.27 15.05 -27.66
CA SER A 28 15.90 14.53 -27.52
C SER A 28 15.88 13.04 -27.16
N ILE A 29 16.71 12.22 -27.81
CA ILE A 29 16.82 10.78 -27.54
C ILE A 29 17.36 10.53 -26.13
N LEU A 30 18.36 11.30 -25.68
CA LEU A 30 18.91 11.18 -24.32
C LEU A 30 17.89 11.53 -23.25
N LEU A 31 17.08 12.58 -23.47
CA LEU A 31 16.01 12.97 -22.55
C LEU A 31 14.93 11.89 -22.46
N LEU A 32 14.49 11.36 -23.61
CA LEU A 32 13.51 10.27 -23.67
C LEU A 32 14.04 8.99 -23.02
N SER A 33 15.30 8.63 -23.29
CA SER A 33 15.95 7.46 -22.70
C SER A 33 16.06 7.58 -21.19
N SER A 34 16.43 8.76 -20.66
CA SER A 34 16.46 8.99 -19.22
C SER A 34 15.08 8.90 -18.57
N GLU A 35 14.01 9.31 -19.26
CA GLU A 35 12.65 9.22 -18.74
C GLU A 35 12.17 7.76 -18.69
N ILE A 36 12.35 7.02 -19.79
CA ILE A 36 12.03 5.59 -19.86
C ILE A 36 12.81 4.81 -18.81
N PHE A 37 14.10 5.09 -18.65
CA PHE A 37 14.94 4.44 -17.64
C PHE A 37 14.42 4.70 -16.23
N ARG A 38 14.11 5.96 -15.88
CA ARG A 38 13.57 6.30 -14.55
C ARG A 38 12.23 5.61 -14.30
N ARG A 39 11.35 5.55 -15.29
CA ARG A 39 10.07 4.84 -15.21
C ARG A 39 10.27 3.34 -14.99
N GLY A 40 11.25 2.75 -15.68
CA GLY A 40 11.62 1.34 -15.51
C GLY A 40 12.16 1.04 -14.12
N GLU A 41 13.11 1.83 -13.63
CA GLU A 41 13.69 1.64 -12.29
C GLU A 41 12.67 1.84 -11.16
N TYR A 42 11.77 2.83 -11.29
CA TYR A 42 10.66 3.01 -10.35
C TYR A 42 9.79 1.75 -10.29
N GLY A 43 9.34 1.25 -11.44
CA GLY A 43 8.48 0.06 -11.49
C GLY A 43 9.17 -1.18 -10.95
N ARG A 44 10.47 -1.36 -11.25
CA ARG A 44 11.26 -2.47 -10.71
C ARG A 44 11.41 -2.38 -9.20
N SER A 45 11.79 -1.22 -8.68
CA SER A 45 11.99 -1.02 -7.23
C SER A 45 10.69 -1.23 -6.45
N ALA A 46 9.56 -0.68 -6.93
CA ALA A 46 8.26 -0.88 -6.29
C ALA A 46 7.83 -2.35 -6.33
N HIS A 47 8.12 -3.06 -7.41
CA HIS A 47 7.80 -4.48 -7.55
C HIS A 47 8.63 -5.36 -6.61
N ASP A 48 9.95 -5.14 -6.54
CA ASP A 48 10.84 -5.89 -5.65
C ASP A 48 10.44 -5.70 -4.18
N GLU A 49 10.09 -4.48 -3.78
CA GLU A 49 9.55 -4.18 -2.45
C GLU A 49 8.19 -4.84 -2.21
N ALA A 50 7.29 -4.81 -3.20
CA ALA A 50 5.99 -5.46 -3.10
C ALA A 50 6.12 -6.96 -2.89
N VAL A 51 7.02 -7.62 -3.63
CA VAL A 51 7.27 -9.06 -3.46
C VAL A 51 7.75 -9.37 -2.05
N ALA A 52 8.67 -8.57 -1.50
CA ALA A 52 9.16 -8.76 -0.13
C ALA A 52 8.05 -8.55 0.91
N VAL A 53 7.25 -7.49 0.77
CA VAL A 53 6.12 -7.18 1.67
C VAL A 53 5.05 -8.27 1.61
N LEU A 54 4.60 -8.63 0.41
CA LEU A 54 3.55 -9.63 0.23
C LEU A 54 4.02 -11.02 0.70
N ALA A 55 5.30 -11.37 0.51
CA ALA A 55 5.85 -12.61 1.06
C ALA A 55 5.87 -12.62 2.59
N ALA A 56 6.20 -11.50 3.23
CA ALA A 56 6.17 -11.39 4.70
C ALA A 56 4.72 -11.49 5.24
N ILE A 57 3.77 -10.87 4.55
CA ILE A 57 2.35 -10.97 4.88
C ILE A 57 1.84 -12.40 4.66
N GLU A 58 2.19 -13.04 3.54
CA GLU A 58 1.82 -14.43 3.26
C GLU A 58 2.40 -15.38 4.31
N ASP A 59 3.62 -15.13 4.78
CA ASP A 59 4.24 -15.89 5.87
C ASP A 59 3.43 -15.82 7.17
N ASP A 60 2.89 -14.65 7.50
CA ASP A 60 2.03 -14.46 8.66
C ASP A 60 0.65 -15.09 8.45
N LEU A 61 0.04 -14.89 7.28
CA LEU A 61 -1.26 -15.47 6.93
C LEU A 61 -1.21 -17.01 6.90
N SER A 62 -0.09 -17.60 6.51
CA SER A 62 0.11 -19.06 6.50
C SER A 62 0.11 -19.70 7.89
N ARG A 63 0.24 -18.87 8.94
CA ARG A 63 0.30 -19.28 10.35
C ARG A 63 -0.93 -18.85 11.14
N VAL A 64 -1.94 -18.29 10.48
CA VAL A 64 -3.19 -17.90 11.12
C VAL A 64 -3.82 -19.13 11.77
N VAL A 65 -4.17 -19.00 13.05
CA VAL A 65 -4.87 -20.04 13.80
C VAL A 65 -6.27 -20.23 13.17
N PRO A 66 -6.66 -21.46 12.77
CA PRO A 66 -7.97 -21.72 12.21
C PRO A 66 -9.11 -21.42 13.19
N ALA A 67 -10.31 -21.27 12.66
CA ALA A 67 -11.48 -20.94 13.47
C ALA A 67 -11.76 -21.97 14.56
N ARG A 68 -11.74 -23.25 14.20
CA ARG A 68 -11.94 -24.37 15.14
C ARG A 68 -10.94 -24.41 16.32
N ASP A 69 -9.81 -23.72 16.20
CA ASP A 69 -8.70 -23.73 17.16
C ASP A 69 -8.64 -22.42 17.97
N GLY A 70 -9.70 -21.61 17.95
CA GLY A 70 -9.78 -20.31 18.64
C GLY A 70 -9.03 -19.21 17.91
N GLY A 71 -9.11 -19.21 16.58
CA GLY A 71 -8.48 -18.20 15.72
C GLY A 71 -9.10 -16.81 15.87
N PHE A 72 -8.27 -15.79 15.66
CA PHE A 72 -8.69 -14.39 15.68
C PHE A 72 -8.15 -13.63 14.47
N ILE A 73 -9.03 -12.85 13.84
CA ILE A 73 -8.67 -11.90 12.80
C ILE A 73 -9.52 -10.63 12.95
N ALA A 74 -8.85 -9.48 12.95
CA ALA A 74 -9.52 -8.19 12.95
C ALA A 74 -8.91 -7.29 11.88
N CYS A 75 -9.80 -6.56 11.21
CA CYS A 75 -9.43 -5.53 10.26
C CYS A 75 -10.27 -4.28 10.53
N ASP A 76 -9.62 -3.13 10.67
CA ASP A 76 -10.32 -1.86 10.88
C ASP A 76 -9.68 -0.71 10.12
N VAL A 77 -10.44 0.33 9.81
CA VAL A 77 -9.93 1.55 9.17
C VAL A 77 -9.31 2.44 10.25
N SER A 78 -8.01 2.68 10.10
CA SER A 78 -7.20 3.38 11.10
C SER A 78 -6.95 4.85 10.79
N THR A 79 -7.06 5.27 9.52
CA THR A 79 -6.74 6.65 9.10
C THR A 79 -7.83 7.27 8.21
N ALA A 80 -7.86 8.60 8.15
CA ALA A 80 -8.70 9.35 7.22
C ALA A 80 -8.33 9.11 5.74
N ALA A 81 -7.11 8.62 5.49
CA ALA A 81 -6.65 8.18 4.18
C ALA A 81 -7.16 6.78 3.79
N GLY A 82 -7.95 6.14 4.66
CA GLY A 82 -8.53 4.82 4.43
C GLY A 82 -7.57 3.67 4.70
N ASP A 83 -6.41 3.91 5.31
CA ASP A 83 -5.47 2.86 5.66
C ASP A 83 -6.05 1.99 6.77
N THR A 84 -5.89 0.68 6.64
CA THR A 84 -6.41 -0.29 7.61
C THR A 84 -5.33 -0.72 8.60
N VAL A 85 -5.77 -1.20 9.74
CA VAL A 85 -4.99 -2.04 10.65
C VAL A 85 -5.46 -3.48 10.46
N LEU A 86 -4.50 -4.41 10.34
CA LEU A 86 -4.75 -5.84 10.32
C LEU A 86 -4.10 -6.48 11.54
N ALA A 87 -4.90 -7.14 12.36
CA ALA A 87 -4.44 -7.89 13.53
C ALA A 87 -4.81 -9.37 13.37
N LEU A 88 -3.82 -10.24 13.59
CA LEU A 88 -3.94 -11.69 13.43
C LEU A 88 -3.46 -12.39 14.69
N LEU A 89 -4.13 -13.48 15.06
CA LEU A 89 -3.56 -14.49 15.94
C LEU A 89 -2.89 -15.57 15.11
N VAL A 90 -1.59 -15.76 15.33
CA VAL A 90 -0.80 -16.75 14.60
C VAL A 90 -0.09 -17.72 15.53
N ASP A 91 0.11 -18.94 15.05
CA ASP A 91 1.00 -19.88 15.71
C ASP A 91 2.45 -19.40 15.62
N ARG A 92 3.15 -19.47 16.75
CA ARG A 92 4.59 -19.16 16.78
C ARG A 92 5.33 -20.24 16.03
N ARG A 93 6.18 -19.82 15.09
CA ARG A 93 7.14 -20.73 14.47
C ARG A 93 8.19 -21.08 15.51
N ASP A 94 8.08 -22.26 16.09
CA ASP A 94 9.25 -22.85 16.71
C ASP A 94 10.23 -23.28 15.61
N ARG A 95 11.16 -22.38 15.29
CA ARG A 95 12.25 -22.65 14.34
C ARG A 95 13.17 -23.78 14.82
N THR A 96 13.11 -24.17 16.10
CA THR A 96 13.89 -25.29 16.63
C THR A 96 13.28 -26.65 16.27
N LEU A 97 11.99 -26.70 15.90
CA LEU A 97 11.32 -27.90 15.37
C LEU A 97 11.60 -28.15 13.87
N VAL A 98 12.19 -27.17 13.17
CA VAL A 98 12.76 -27.38 11.84
C VAL A 98 14.07 -28.15 12.02
N GLY A 99 13.96 -29.47 12.15
CA GLY A 99 15.11 -30.35 12.22
C GLY A 99 16.08 -30.12 11.04
N THR A 100 17.34 -30.54 11.21
CA THR A 100 18.48 -30.28 10.31
C THR A 100 18.33 -30.77 8.85
N ARG A 101 17.16 -31.32 8.48
CA ARG A 101 16.83 -31.81 7.13
C ARG A 101 15.45 -31.39 6.61
N GLY A 102 14.76 -30.45 7.26
CA GLY A 102 13.43 -29.99 6.82
C GLY A 102 12.33 -31.06 6.90
N VAL A 103 12.58 -32.18 7.60
CA VAL A 103 11.57 -33.17 7.93
C VAL A 103 11.03 -32.79 9.31
N ILE A 104 9.76 -32.40 9.36
CA ILE A 104 9.00 -32.28 10.62
C ILE A 104 9.16 -33.63 11.32
N ALA A 105 9.76 -33.64 12.51
CA ALA A 105 9.99 -34.87 13.24
C ALA A 105 8.65 -35.60 13.41
N ASP A 106 8.51 -36.77 12.78
CA ASP A 106 7.32 -37.63 12.84
C ASP A 106 6.97 -37.89 14.31
N THR A 107 5.91 -37.24 14.79
CA THR A 107 5.44 -37.25 16.18
C THR A 107 4.71 -38.56 16.48
N ARG A 108 5.45 -39.65 16.61
CA ARG A 108 4.99 -40.88 17.27
C ARG A 108 5.44 -40.97 18.74
N GLY A 109 5.65 -39.82 19.38
CA GLY A 109 5.76 -39.68 20.83
C GLY A 109 4.41 -39.28 21.45
N PRO A 110 4.24 -39.41 22.78
CA PRO A 110 3.01 -39.02 23.48
C PRO A 110 2.59 -37.59 23.12
N PRO A 111 1.28 -37.25 23.19
CA PRO A 111 0.78 -35.92 22.86
C PRO A 111 1.57 -34.91 23.71
N TYR A 112 2.31 -34.02 23.05
CA TYR A 112 3.14 -33.02 23.70
C TYR A 112 2.31 -32.28 24.75
N PRO A 113 2.60 -32.41 26.06
CA PRO A 113 1.90 -31.65 27.10
C PRO A 113 2.31 -30.17 27.12
N ASP A 114 3.31 -29.78 26.33
CA ASP A 114 3.76 -28.39 26.15
C ASP A 114 3.20 -27.79 24.84
N LEU A 115 1.91 -27.97 24.55
CA LEU A 115 1.20 -27.18 23.54
C LEU A 115 0.99 -25.72 23.95
N ASP A 116 1.52 -25.32 25.12
CA ASP A 116 1.86 -23.94 25.53
C ASP A 116 2.91 -23.26 24.63
N GLN A 117 3.16 -23.79 23.43
CA GLN A 117 3.98 -23.13 22.40
C GLN A 117 3.28 -21.85 21.95
N GLY A 118 3.60 -20.78 22.68
CA GLY A 118 2.82 -19.55 22.77
C GLY A 118 2.45 -18.97 21.43
N ARG A 119 1.17 -18.60 21.29
CA ARG A 119 0.66 -17.88 20.13
C ARG A 119 1.21 -16.45 20.12
N GLU A 120 1.23 -15.84 18.94
CA GLU A 120 1.67 -14.45 18.77
C GLU A 120 0.53 -13.64 18.15
N ILE A 121 0.38 -12.41 18.64
CA ILE A 121 -0.45 -11.40 17.97
C ILE A 121 0.44 -10.69 16.98
N VAL A 122 0.05 -10.66 15.71
CA VAL A 122 0.75 -9.92 14.66
C VAL A 122 -0.13 -8.76 14.22
N VAL A 123 0.44 -7.56 14.21
CA VAL A 123 -0.24 -6.34 13.75
C VAL A 123 0.52 -5.73 12.58
N TRP A 124 -0.22 -5.40 11.53
CA TRP A 124 0.23 -4.68 10.35
C TRP A 124 -0.52 -3.35 10.25
N LEU A 125 0.20 -2.24 10.04
CA LEU A 125 -0.40 -0.94 9.80
C LEU A 125 0.48 -0.03 8.95
N ALA A 126 -0.15 0.79 8.10
CA ALA A 126 0.54 1.91 7.46
C ALA A 126 0.56 3.11 8.41
N ASN A 127 1.76 3.61 8.73
CA ASN A 127 1.96 4.74 9.62
C ASN A 127 2.48 5.94 8.84
N ASP A 128 1.94 7.11 9.16
CA ASP A 128 2.49 8.39 8.74
C ASP A 128 2.74 9.24 9.99
N PRO A 129 3.88 9.04 10.67
CA PRO A 129 4.14 9.71 11.93
C PRO A 129 4.18 11.23 11.72
N SER A 130 3.25 11.94 12.35
CA SER A 130 3.17 13.40 12.28
C SER A 130 4.50 14.04 12.66
N GLY A 131 4.99 14.97 11.83
CA GLY A 131 6.27 15.65 12.07
C GLY A 131 7.53 14.84 11.71
N ALA A 132 7.40 13.61 11.22
CA ALA A 132 8.54 12.85 10.72
C ALA A 132 9.16 13.51 9.48
N ALA A 133 10.47 13.30 9.31
CA ALA A 133 11.18 13.73 8.12
C ALA A 133 10.53 13.10 6.87
N PRO A 134 10.56 13.76 5.70
CA PRO A 134 9.93 13.23 4.49
C PRO A 134 10.37 11.81 4.10
N ALA A 135 11.58 11.39 4.50
CA ALA A 135 12.10 10.04 4.26
C ALA A 135 11.47 8.97 5.18
N ASP A 136 10.92 9.39 6.32
CA ASP A 136 10.34 8.52 7.35
C ASP A 136 8.80 8.47 7.29
N ARG A 137 8.20 9.19 6.33
CA ARG A 137 6.75 9.17 6.09
C ARG A 137 6.34 7.92 5.32
N HIS A 138 5.08 7.52 5.49
CA HIS A 138 4.46 6.41 4.76
C HIS A 138 5.20 5.08 4.96
N GLN A 139 5.31 4.62 6.19
CA GLN A 139 5.94 3.34 6.52
C GLN A 139 4.90 2.24 6.68
N LEU A 140 5.19 1.04 6.19
CA LEU A 140 4.44 -0.15 6.59
C LEU A 140 5.15 -0.75 7.81
N LEU A 141 4.44 -0.77 8.93
CA LEU A 141 4.94 -1.29 10.20
C LEU A 141 4.36 -2.68 10.45
N ARG A 142 5.19 -3.53 11.05
CA ARG A 142 4.82 -4.84 11.57
C ARG A 142 5.30 -4.96 13.01
N ALA A 143 4.42 -5.35 13.92
CA ALA A 143 4.81 -5.69 15.28
C ALA A 143 4.20 -7.02 15.71
N THR A 144 4.83 -7.64 16.71
CA THR A 144 4.37 -8.88 17.31
C THR A 144 4.42 -8.77 18.82
N CYS A 145 3.45 -9.34 19.52
CA CYS A 145 3.55 -9.58 20.96
C CYS A 145 3.11 -10.99 21.32
N THR A 146 3.57 -11.50 22.45
CA THR A 146 3.17 -12.82 22.95
C THR A 146 1.72 -12.77 23.40
N ALA A 147 0.90 -13.71 22.92
CA ALA A 147 -0.47 -13.86 23.40
C ALA A 147 -0.46 -14.50 24.80
N PRO A 148 -1.40 -14.16 25.70
CA PRO A 148 -1.51 -14.82 26.99
C PRO A 148 -1.85 -16.31 26.80
N VAL A 149 -1.31 -17.16 27.67
CA VAL A 149 -1.39 -18.63 27.57
C VAL A 149 -2.77 -19.17 27.98
N GLU A 150 -3.47 -18.49 28.89
CA GLU A 150 -4.69 -18.99 29.54
C GLU A 150 -5.97 -18.23 29.19
N THR A 151 -5.90 -17.22 28.34
CA THR A 151 -7.09 -16.41 28.03
C THR A 151 -7.92 -17.09 26.96
N ASP A 152 -9.15 -17.44 27.35
CA ASP A 152 -10.27 -17.62 26.43
C ASP A 152 -10.24 -16.44 25.41
N PRO A 153 -10.26 -16.66 24.09
CA PRO A 153 -10.29 -15.57 23.12
C PRO A 153 -11.54 -14.68 23.25
N ALA A 154 -12.54 -15.12 24.03
CA ALA A 154 -13.68 -14.32 24.47
C ALA A 154 -13.35 -13.34 25.62
N ASP A 155 -12.22 -13.52 26.31
CA ASP A 155 -11.74 -12.53 27.28
C ASP A 155 -11.24 -11.29 26.55
N ASP A 156 -11.75 -10.13 26.99
CA ASP A 156 -11.35 -8.80 26.51
C ASP A 156 -9.83 -8.61 26.45
N GLU A 157 -9.05 -9.38 27.22
CA GLU A 157 -7.60 -9.27 27.32
C GLU A 157 -6.88 -9.44 25.97
N PHE A 158 -7.30 -10.35 25.09
CA PHE A 158 -6.69 -10.51 23.77
C PHE A 158 -6.89 -9.25 22.93
N TYR A 159 -8.15 -8.81 22.82
CA TYR A 159 -8.52 -7.63 22.05
C TYR A 159 -7.81 -6.40 22.61
N GLN A 160 -7.76 -6.26 23.94
CA GLN A 160 -7.02 -5.20 24.61
C GLN A 160 -5.53 -5.24 24.26
N ARG A 161 -4.89 -6.42 24.21
CA ARG A 161 -3.48 -6.54 23.79
C ARG A 161 -3.25 -6.11 22.35
N ALA A 162 -4.14 -6.50 21.44
CA ALA A 162 -4.08 -6.05 20.06
C ALA A 162 -4.24 -4.52 19.97
N VAL A 163 -5.19 -3.95 20.71
CA VAL A 163 -5.42 -2.49 20.80
C VAL A 163 -4.22 -1.76 21.41
N GLU A 164 -3.63 -2.28 22.48
CA GLU A 164 -2.40 -1.76 23.10
C GLU A 164 -1.25 -1.75 22.10
N LEU A 165 -1.07 -2.85 21.35
CA LEU A 165 -0.04 -2.96 20.32
C LEU A 165 -0.26 -1.97 19.18
N VAL A 166 -1.49 -1.84 18.67
CA VAL A 166 -1.85 -0.85 17.64
C VAL A 166 -1.59 0.57 18.13
N THR A 167 -2.04 0.89 19.35
CA THR A 167 -1.89 2.22 19.96
C THR A 167 -0.41 2.58 20.10
N TRP A 168 0.41 1.63 20.56
CA TRP A 168 1.85 1.80 20.67
C TRP A 168 2.52 1.99 19.29
N MET A 169 2.12 1.23 18.26
CA MET A 169 2.66 1.39 16.91
C MET A 169 2.31 2.76 16.29
N GLN A 170 1.14 3.31 16.59
CA GLN A 170 0.71 4.64 16.14
C GLN A 170 1.41 5.76 16.93
N THR A 171 1.74 5.52 18.20
CA THR A 171 2.41 6.48 19.10
C THR A 171 3.67 5.88 19.74
N PRO A 172 4.78 5.75 18.99
CA PRO A 172 5.97 4.99 19.43
C PRO A 172 6.72 5.58 20.64
N SER A 173 6.31 6.75 21.14
CA SER A 173 6.86 7.35 22.36
C SER A 173 6.40 6.64 23.64
N GLY A 174 5.43 5.73 23.56
CA GLY A 174 4.95 4.93 24.68
C GLY A 174 5.85 3.76 25.06
N THR A 175 5.62 3.20 26.25
CA THR A 175 6.23 1.92 26.65
C THR A 175 5.61 0.79 25.82
N PRO A 176 6.39 -0.10 25.20
CA PRO A 176 5.84 -1.22 24.43
C PRO A 176 5.01 -2.15 25.33
N PRO A 177 3.93 -2.75 24.80
CA PRO A 177 3.18 -3.73 25.58
C PRO A 177 4.05 -4.94 25.95
N PRO A 178 3.71 -5.67 27.02
CA PRO A 178 4.47 -6.84 27.45
C PRO A 178 4.66 -7.84 26.31
N GLY A 179 5.90 -8.30 26.10
CA GLY A 179 6.24 -9.25 25.05
C GLY A 179 6.36 -8.66 23.63
N ALA A 180 6.11 -7.36 23.45
CA ALA A 180 6.39 -6.66 22.21
C ALA A 180 7.89 -6.28 22.08
N PRO A 181 8.42 -6.13 20.85
CA PRO A 181 9.76 -5.62 20.65
C PRO A 181 9.90 -4.16 21.11
N ALA A 182 11.13 -3.70 21.31
CA ALA A 182 11.41 -2.31 21.72
C ALA A 182 10.95 -1.25 20.70
N ALA A 183 10.81 -1.63 19.43
CA ALA A 183 10.29 -0.79 18.36
C ALA A 183 9.57 -1.66 17.31
N PRO A 184 8.54 -1.15 16.62
CA PRO A 184 7.90 -1.87 15.53
C PRO A 184 8.90 -2.04 14.37
N ALA A 185 8.82 -3.16 13.67
CA ALA A 185 9.66 -3.40 12.50
C ALA A 185 9.12 -2.61 11.31
N VAL A 186 9.95 -1.75 10.73
CA VAL A 186 9.66 -1.11 9.45
C VAL A 186 9.87 -2.14 8.34
N VAL A 187 8.78 -2.56 7.69
CA VAL A 187 8.84 -3.56 6.62
C VAL A 187 9.23 -2.90 5.31
N VAL A 188 8.63 -1.75 5.01
CA VAL A 188 8.95 -0.95 3.82
C VAL A 188 8.69 0.53 4.09
N SER A 189 9.53 1.39 3.52
CA SER A 189 9.32 2.84 3.44
C SER A 189 8.61 3.21 2.13
N GLY A 190 7.75 4.22 2.14
CA GLY A 190 7.01 4.63 0.94
C GLY A 190 5.78 3.78 0.65
N CYS A 191 5.22 3.13 1.66
CA CYS A 191 3.90 2.51 1.65
C CYS A 191 2.83 3.59 1.81
N LEU A 192 2.29 4.05 0.68
CA LEU A 192 1.23 5.05 0.66
C LEU A 192 -0.09 4.52 1.18
N HIS A 193 -0.39 3.24 0.92
CA HIS A 193 -1.63 2.60 1.36
C HIS A 193 -1.39 1.19 1.84
N PHE A 194 -2.07 0.84 2.92
CA PHE A 194 -2.26 -0.55 3.32
C PHE A 194 -3.76 -0.75 3.57
N GLY A 195 -4.38 -1.60 2.76
CA GLY A 195 -5.80 -1.95 2.87
C GLY A 195 -5.96 -3.44 3.01
N ALA A 196 -6.72 -3.88 4.01
CA ALA A 196 -7.15 -5.26 4.17
C ALA A 196 -8.68 -5.33 4.11
N SER A 197 -9.19 -6.36 3.46
CA SER A 197 -10.61 -6.65 3.33
C SER A 197 -10.84 -8.13 3.59
N LEU A 198 -11.73 -8.44 4.52
CA LEU A 198 -12.15 -9.80 4.83
C LEU A 198 -13.38 -10.16 3.98
N SER A 199 -13.40 -11.37 3.43
CA SER A 199 -14.49 -11.88 2.61
C SER A 199 -15.14 -13.06 3.30
N ASN A 200 -16.45 -12.97 3.49
CA ASN A 200 -17.28 -14.09 3.89
C ASN A 200 -17.78 -14.79 2.61
N GLU A 201 -17.86 -16.12 2.63
CA GLU A 201 -18.14 -16.97 1.46
C GLU A 201 -19.52 -16.71 0.81
N ALA A 202 -20.34 -15.83 1.41
CA ALA A 202 -21.65 -15.40 0.94
C ALA A 202 -21.66 -14.12 0.11
N ASP A 203 -20.60 -13.30 0.10
CA ASP A 203 -20.57 -12.08 -0.70
C ASP A 203 -20.04 -12.35 -2.11
N ARG A 204 -20.90 -12.07 -3.09
CA ARG A 204 -20.58 -12.19 -4.52
C ARG A 204 -19.35 -11.31 -4.79
N ARG A 205 -18.25 -11.92 -5.24
CA ARG A 205 -17.06 -11.22 -5.75
C ARG A 205 -17.38 -10.51 -7.06
N ASP A 206 -18.21 -9.48 -6.99
CA ASP A 206 -18.39 -8.59 -8.11
C ASP A 206 -17.14 -7.69 -8.22
N LEU A 207 -16.88 -7.17 -9.43
CA LEU A 207 -15.72 -6.35 -9.83
C LEU A 207 -15.54 -5.04 -9.01
N THR A 208 -16.28 -4.90 -7.93
CA THR A 208 -16.42 -3.77 -7.02
C THR A 208 -15.39 -3.77 -5.88
N ASP A 209 -14.80 -4.92 -5.55
CA ASP A 209 -13.82 -5.06 -4.46
C ASP A 209 -12.45 -4.40 -4.75
N SER A 210 -12.14 -4.13 -6.01
CA SER A 210 -10.88 -3.46 -6.40
C SER A 210 -10.95 -1.92 -6.40
N GLY A 211 -12.07 -1.31 -6.01
CA GLY A 211 -12.14 0.16 -6.02
C GLY A 211 -13.45 0.86 -5.65
N GLN A 212 -14.33 0.31 -4.81
CA GLN A 212 -15.55 1.02 -4.43
C GLN A 212 -15.30 2.26 -3.54
N SER A 213 -15.19 3.38 -4.25
CA SER A 213 -15.79 4.69 -3.99
C SER A 213 -16.89 4.70 -2.92
N VAL A 214 -16.64 5.47 -1.85
CA VAL A 214 -17.64 5.94 -0.90
C VAL A 214 -18.47 7.03 -1.59
N ARG A 215 -19.75 6.75 -1.87
CA ARG A 215 -20.90 7.68 -1.98
C ARG A 215 -22.13 6.78 -2.25
N THR A 216 -23.17 6.67 -1.42
CA THR A 216 -24.00 7.71 -0.79
C THR A 216 -24.98 7.06 0.22
N TRP A 217 -25.39 7.83 1.23
CA TRP A 217 -26.15 7.49 2.46
C TRP A 217 -27.57 6.88 2.37
N ALA A 218 -27.91 5.99 1.44
CA ALA A 218 -29.24 5.37 1.48
C ALA A 218 -29.35 4.01 0.78
N ARG A 219 -28.68 2.99 1.31
CA ARG A 219 -29.21 1.63 1.51
C ARG A 219 -28.08 0.71 1.99
N THR A 220 -28.36 0.06 3.10
CA THR A 220 -27.83 -1.25 3.49
C THR A 220 -27.66 -2.15 2.27
N ASP A 221 -26.42 -2.41 1.87
CA ASP A 221 -25.97 -3.64 1.20
C ASP A 221 -24.43 -3.61 1.17
N LEU A 222 -23.85 -4.19 2.23
CA LEU A 222 -22.62 -4.99 2.31
C LEU A 222 -21.39 -4.47 1.54
N LEU A 223 -20.77 -3.43 2.08
CA LEU A 223 -19.31 -3.43 2.25
C LEU A 223 -19.01 -4.41 3.39
N PRO A 224 -17.94 -5.23 3.38
CA PRO A 224 -17.49 -5.86 4.61
C PRO A 224 -17.27 -4.76 5.63
N THR A 225 -18.03 -4.86 6.71
CA THR A 225 -18.42 -3.78 7.60
C THR A 225 -17.20 -3.09 8.22
N VAL A 226 -17.37 -1.82 8.59
CA VAL A 226 -16.42 -1.07 9.41
C VAL A 226 -16.20 -1.81 10.74
N GLY A 227 -14.95 -2.03 11.14
CA GLY A 227 -14.60 -2.55 12.46
C GLY A 227 -15.14 -3.93 12.79
N VAL A 228 -15.00 -4.92 11.89
CA VAL A 228 -15.38 -6.30 12.21
C VAL A 228 -14.18 -7.07 12.73
N ALA A 229 -14.22 -7.41 14.01
CA ALA A 229 -13.40 -8.45 14.60
C ALA A 229 -14.16 -9.77 14.51
N TYR A 230 -13.56 -10.77 13.88
CA TYR A 230 -14.12 -12.12 13.84
C TYR A 230 -13.46 -12.93 14.95
N SER A 231 -14.26 -13.27 15.96
CA SER A 231 -13.93 -14.26 16.98
C SER A 231 -14.72 -15.54 16.74
N THR A 232 -14.09 -16.68 16.96
CA THR A 232 -14.57 -17.99 16.53
C THR A 232 -15.29 -18.76 17.63
N ASP A 233 -15.28 -18.22 18.85
CA ASP A 233 -15.84 -18.85 20.04
C ASP A 233 -17.32 -18.53 20.29
N VAL A 234 -17.93 -17.63 19.50
CA VAL A 234 -19.38 -17.37 19.56
C VAL A 234 -20.08 -18.10 18.40
N PRO A 235 -20.67 -19.30 18.63
CA PRO A 235 -21.15 -20.19 17.57
C PRO A 235 -22.40 -19.71 16.80
N VAL A 236 -22.83 -18.44 16.91
CA VAL A 236 -24.21 -18.07 16.51
C VAL A 236 -24.41 -16.77 15.72
N SER A 237 -23.41 -16.08 15.16
CA SER A 237 -23.79 -15.00 14.21
C SER A 237 -22.84 -14.60 13.09
N ASP A 238 -21.52 -14.73 13.19
CA ASP A 238 -20.63 -14.28 12.11
C ASP A 238 -19.70 -15.41 11.65
N PRO A 239 -19.83 -15.91 10.41
CA PRO A 239 -18.91 -16.92 9.91
C PRO A 239 -17.51 -16.33 9.87
N PHE A 240 -16.53 -17.10 10.37
CA PHE A 240 -15.12 -16.75 10.17
C PHE A 240 -14.85 -16.53 8.68
N PRO A 241 -14.09 -15.49 8.30
CA PRO A 241 -13.90 -15.16 6.90
C PRO A 241 -13.23 -16.31 6.15
N CYS A 242 -13.75 -16.62 4.96
CA CYS A 242 -13.19 -17.67 4.12
C CYS A 242 -11.94 -17.19 3.34
N GLY A 243 -11.72 -15.87 3.30
CA GLY A 243 -10.58 -15.29 2.61
C GLY A 243 -10.30 -13.86 3.01
N ILE A 244 -9.08 -13.43 2.69
CA ILE A 244 -8.60 -12.07 2.88
C ILE A 244 -8.03 -11.54 1.57
N SER A 245 -8.32 -10.27 1.29
CA SER A 245 -7.69 -9.49 0.23
C SER A 245 -6.86 -8.38 0.88
N ILE A 246 -5.60 -8.26 0.50
CA ILE A 246 -4.68 -7.23 0.99
C ILE A 246 -4.20 -6.44 -0.20
N ALA A 247 -4.38 -5.12 -0.16
CA ALA A 247 -3.91 -4.18 -1.15
C ALA A 247 -2.83 -3.28 -0.54
N VAL A 248 -1.66 -3.25 -1.14
CA VAL A 248 -0.55 -2.37 -0.75
C VAL A 248 -0.24 -1.44 -1.90
N THR A 249 -0.12 -0.13 -1.63
CA THR A 249 0.32 0.85 -2.62
C THR A 249 1.68 1.40 -2.27
N LEU A 250 2.66 1.15 -3.13
CA LEU A 250 4.06 1.50 -2.91
C LEU A 250 4.53 2.56 -3.90
N THR A 251 5.30 3.54 -3.41
CA THR A 251 5.99 4.55 -4.23
C THR A 251 7.26 4.04 -4.91
N GLY A 252 7.74 2.84 -4.57
CA GLY A 252 9.05 2.35 -4.95
C GLY A 252 10.17 3.10 -4.26
N GLY A 253 11.01 2.38 -3.53
CA GLY A 253 12.09 2.94 -2.73
C GLY A 253 12.96 4.00 -3.41
N GLY A 254 13.30 5.03 -2.63
CA GLY A 254 14.40 5.93 -2.91
C GLY A 254 14.10 7.11 -3.84
N ARG A 255 15.16 7.64 -4.47
CA ARG A 255 15.15 8.89 -5.24
C ARG A 255 14.33 8.85 -6.54
N HIS A 256 13.84 7.67 -6.92
CA HIS A 256 13.11 7.45 -8.17
C HIS A 256 11.59 7.39 -7.96
N ALA A 257 11.12 7.45 -6.71
CA ALA A 257 9.71 7.58 -6.38
C ALA A 257 9.08 8.77 -7.14
N PRO A 258 8.05 8.55 -7.96
CA PRO A 258 7.37 9.61 -8.68
C PRO A 258 6.63 10.52 -7.68
N ARG A 259 7.13 11.74 -7.59
CA ARG A 259 6.55 12.80 -6.76
C ARG A 259 6.41 14.08 -7.57
N GLY A 260 5.42 14.87 -7.21
CA GLY A 260 5.20 16.20 -7.76
C GLY A 260 4.61 17.14 -6.71
N THR A 261 4.28 18.34 -7.13
CA THR A 261 3.62 19.33 -6.28
C THR A 261 2.39 19.88 -6.99
N LEU A 262 1.31 20.08 -6.25
CA LEU A 262 0.09 20.68 -6.79
C LEU A 262 0.33 22.11 -7.25
N VAL A 263 -0.13 22.40 -8.46
CA VAL A 263 -0.20 23.73 -9.05
C VAL A 263 -1.68 24.02 -9.32
N PRO A 264 -2.29 25.01 -8.65
CA PRO A 264 -3.67 25.37 -8.94
C PRO A 264 -3.79 25.87 -10.38
N LEU A 265 -4.81 25.40 -11.11
CA LEU A 265 -5.13 25.88 -12.46
C LEU A 265 -5.65 27.32 -12.43
N SER A 266 -6.36 27.67 -11.35
CA SER A 266 -6.82 29.02 -11.04
C SER A 266 -6.80 29.22 -9.52
N GLY A 267 -6.49 30.44 -9.07
CA GLY A 267 -6.52 30.79 -7.65
C GLY A 267 -5.35 30.25 -6.82
N ALA A 268 -5.56 30.22 -5.50
CA ALA A 268 -4.54 29.85 -4.50
C ALA A 268 -4.62 28.39 -4.02
N SER A 269 -5.76 27.74 -4.23
CA SER A 269 -6.09 26.39 -3.74
C SER A 269 -6.90 25.61 -4.75
N ILE A 270 -6.89 24.29 -4.63
CA ILE A 270 -7.73 23.37 -5.41
C ILE A 270 -8.94 22.99 -4.56
N SER A 271 -10.15 23.25 -5.04
CA SER A 271 -11.41 22.90 -4.38
C SER A 271 -11.62 21.38 -4.37
N ALA A 272 -12.31 20.83 -3.37
CA ALA A 272 -12.72 19.42 -3.32
C ALA A 272 -13.55 18.94 -4.53
N THR A 273 -14.14 19.88 -5.28
CA THR A 273 -14.96 19.62 -6.47
C THR A 273 -14.17 19.69 -7.78
N ASP A 274 -12.91 20.10 -7.75
CA ASP A 274 -12.09 20.20 -8.95
C ASP A 274 -11.70 18.80 -9.42
N ASN A 275 -12.03 18.50 -10.68
CA ASN A 275 -11.76 17.20 -11.31
C ASN A 275 -10.53 17.21 -12.23
N ARG A 276 -9.83 18.35 -12.32
CA ARG A 276 -8.61 18.49 -13.10
C ARG A 276 -7.54 19.11 -12.21
N LEU A 277 -6.49 18.33 -11.94
CA LEU A 277 -5.43 18.71 -11.02
C LEU A 277 -4.16 18.90 -11.82
N ARG A 278 -3.50 20.05 -11.73
CA ARG A 278 -2.18 20.21 -12.36
C ARG A 278 -1.10 19.88 -11.35
N VAL A 279 -0.21 18.97 -11.73
CA VAL A 279 0.91 18.52 -10.90
C VAL A 279 2.22 18.85 -11.60
N ALA A 280 3.06 19.65 -10.96
CA ALA A 280 4.40 19.95 -11.45
C ALA A 280 5.43 18.93 -10.97
N GLY A 281 6.50 18.75 -11.75
CA GLY A 281 7.66 17.93 -11.35
C GLY A 281 7.49 16.42 -11.58
N ILE A 282 6.31 15.99 -12.03
CA ILE A 282 6.04 14.57 -12.31
C ILE A 282 6.86 14.07 -13.49
N LYS A 283 7.42 12.86 -13.37
CA LYS A 283 8.13 12.15 -14.44
C LYS A 283 7.89 10.65 -14.28
N GLY A 284 7.73 9.93 -15.38
CA GLY A 284 7.62 8.46 -15.36
C GLY A 284 6.37 7.90 -14.69
N VAL A 285 5.31 8.71 -14.54
CA VAL A 285 4.02 8.29 -13.96
C VAL A 285 3.22 7.47 -14.99
N SER A 286 2.40 6.53 -14.50
CA SER A 286 1.46 5.79 -15.35
C SER A 286 0.35 6.71 -15.88
N ALA A 287 0.15 6.71 -17.20
CA ALA A 287 -1.00 7.37 -17.83
C ALA A 287 -2.19 6.43 -18.05
N VAL A 288 -2.14 5.21 -17.50
CA VAL A 288 -3.20 4.21 -17.66
C VAL A 288 -4.41 4.62 -16.80
N PRO A 289 -5.63 4.62 -17.35
CA PRO A 289 -6.85 4.86 -16.59
C PRO A 289 -6.97 3.93 -15.38
N GLY A 290 -7.41 4.47 -14.24
CA GLY A 290 -7.49 3.72 -12.99
C GLY A 290 -6.19 3.75 -12.17
N SER A 291 -5.21 4.56 -12.56
CA SER A 291 -4.01 4.81 -11.76
C SER A 291 -4.32 5.74 -10.58
N TRP A 292 -3.50 5.67 -9.53
CA TRP A 292 -3.76 6.33 -8.26
C TRP A 292 -2.67 7.33 -7.91
N LEU A 293 -3.06 8.42 -7.25
CA LEU A 293 -2.16 9.33 -6.57
C LEU A 293 -2.72 9.66 -5.18
N ARG A 294 -1.84 10.07 -4.27
CA ARG A 294 -2.17 10.55 -2.93
C ARG A 294 -1.76 12.01 -2.79
N ILE A 295 -2.64 12.81 -2.20
CA ILE A 295 -2.44 14.22 -1.88
C ILE A 295 -2.85 14.40 -0.43
N ASP A 296 -1.91 14.69 0.47
CA ASP A 296 -2.16 14.64 1.92
C ASP A 296 -2.82 13.29 2.31
N ASP A 297 -4.03 13.32 2.87
CA ASP A 297 -4.84 12.14 3.22
C ASP A 297 -5.91 11.79 2.16
N GLU A 298 -5.88 12.44 1.00
CA GLU A 298 -6.80 12.15 -0.08
C GLU A 298 -6.20 11.22 -1.14
N TRP A 299 -6.96 10.19 -1.50
CA TRP A 299 -6.70 9.37 -2.67
C TRP A 299 -7.51 9.86 -3.88
N VAL A 300 -6.81 9.96 -5.00
CA VAL A 300 -7.40 10.31 -6.29
C VAL A 300 -7.09 9.19 -7.29
N CYS A 301 -8.14 8.63 -7.87
CA CYS A 301 -8.05 7.76 -9.02
C CYS A 301 -8.28 8.59 -10.29
N TYR A 302 -7.42 8.47 -11.28
CA TYR A 302 -7.48 9.31 -12.47
C TYR A 302 -7.62 8.51 -13.76
N ALA A 303 -8.33 9.11 -14.72
CA ALA A 303 -8.55 8.57 -16.06
C ALA A 303 -7.30 8.71 -16.92
N SER A 304 -6.64 9.86 -16.83
CA SER A 304 -5.47 10.14 -17.65
C SER A 304 -4.58 11.20 -17.01
N ILE A 305 -3.34 11.25 -17.48
CA ILE A 305 -2.40 12.31 -17.17
C ILE A 305 -1.79 12.81 -18.49
N SER A 306 -1.85 14.11 -18.67
CA SER A 306 -1.35 14.78 -19.88
C SER A 306 0.10 15.20 -19.70
N GLY A 307 0.80 15.47 -20.82
CA GLY A 307 2.23 15.79 -20.82
C GLY A 307 2.60 17.10 -20.11
N ASP A 308 1.64 17.99 -19.88
CA ASP A 308 1.80 19.22 -19.08
C ASP A 308 1.48 19.02 -17.58
N GLY A 309 1.20 17.77 -17.19
CA GLY A 309 0.94 17.37 -15.83
C GLY A 309 -0.50 17.58 -15.36
N ILE A 310 -1.47 17.77 -16.26
CA ILE A 310 -2.88 17.78 -15.85
C ILE A 310 -3.36 16.34 -15.69
N VAL A 311 -3.72 16.01 -14.46
CA VAL A 311 -4.41 14.79 -14.05
C VAL A 311 -5.91 15.01 -14.21
N ASP A 312 -6.57 14.16 -15.00
CA ASP A 312 -8.02 14.17 -15.15
C ASP A 312 -8.63 13.09 -14.26
N CYS A 313 -9.33 13.52 -13.22
CA CYS A 313 -10.09 12.68 -12.30
C CYS A 313 -11.60 12.94 -12.43
N THR A 314 -12.06 13.38 -13.61
CA THR A 314 -13.49 13.50 -13.91
C THR A 314 -14.15 12.12 -13.76
N PRO A 315 -15.19 11.98 -12.90
CA PRO A 315 -15.88 10.71 -12.72
C PRO A 315 -16.40 10.15 -14.05
N ASP A 316 -16.05 8.90 -14.34
CA ASP A 316 -16.49 8.19 -15.53
C ASP A 316 -17.48 7.08 -15.13
N PRO A 317 -18.72 7.08 -15.64
CA PRO A 317 -19.71 6.05 -15.29
C PRO A 317 -19.29 4.63 -15.73
N SER A 318 -18.40 4.50 -16.72
CA SER A 318 -17.85 3.20 -17.15
C SER A 318 -16.73 2.70 -16.23
N LEU A 319 -16.10 3.60 -15.47
CA LEU A 319 -15.00 3.31 -14.55
C LEU A 319 -15.28 4.00 -13.21
N PRO A 320 -16.19 3.45 -12.37
CA PRO A 320 -16.69 4.12 -11.17
C PRO A 320 -15.63 4.40 -10.10
N THR A 321 -14.44 3.81 -10.27
CA THR A 321 -13.29 4.06 -9.40
C THR A 321 -12.66 5.44 -9.63
N ILE A 322 -12.82 6.04 -10.82
CA ILE A 322 -12.20 7.32 -11.20
C ILE A 322 -12.89 8.45 -10.43
N GLY A 323 -12.08 9.27 -9.77
CA GLY A 323 -12.57 10.37 -8.97
C GLY A 323 -11.69 10.67 -7.78
N ARG A 324 -12.13 11.67 -7.04
CA ARG A 324 -11.56 12.15 -5.78
C ARG A 324 -12.23 11.48 -4.59
N GLY A 325 -11.53 11.44 -3.45
CA GLY A 325 -12.03 10.72 -2.26
C GLY A 325 -12.12 9.21 -2.50
N ALA A 326 -11.19 8.67 -3.26
CA ALA A 326 -11.14 7.25 -3.56
C ALA A 326 -10.55 6.47 -2.37
N ARG A 327 -10.56 5.13 -2.37
CA ARG A 327 -10.04 4.30 -1.24
C ARG A 327 -10.52 4.72 0.14
N ARG A 328 -11.81 5.08 0.25
CA ARG A 328 -12.43 5.53 1.51
C ARG A 328 -11.90 6.86 2.07
N SER A 329 -10.99 7.54 1.36
CA SER A 329 -10.62 8.92 1.69
C SER A 329 -11.76 9.90 1.37
N VAL A 330 -11.65 11.12 1.86
CA VAL A 330 -12.64 12.18 1.59
C VAL A 330 -12.01 13.24 0.69
N GLY A 331 -12.72 13.63 -0.37
CA GLY A 331 -12.31 14.74 -1.23
C GLY A 331 -12.20 16.04 -0.43
N MET A 332 -11.03 16.68 -0.45
CA MET A 332 -10.73 17.86 0.36
C MET A 332 -10.12 19.01 -0.45
N THR A 333 -10.00 20.18 0.17
CA THR A 333 -9.32 21.32 -0.45
C THR A 333 -7.83 21.23 -0.17
N HIS A 334 -7.01 21.37 -1.21
CA HIS A 334 -5.55 21.37 -1.07
C HIS A 334 -4.95 22.71 -1.42
N ASN A 335 -3.87 23.07 -0.72
CA ASN A 335 -3.13 24.29 -0.98
C ASN A 335 -2.16 24.11 -2.16
N ARG A 336 -1.78 25.23 -2.78
CA ARG A 336 -0.68 25.22 -3.73
C ARG A 336 0.60 24.68 -3.10
N GLY A 337 1.32 23.84 -3.84
CA GLY A 337 2.61 23.29 -3.43
C GLY A 337 2.52 22.04 -2.56
N THR A 338 1.32 21.58 -2.20
CA THR A 338 1.12 20.28 -1.53
C THR A 338 1.76 19.16 -2.35
N ASP A 339 2.44 18.25 -1.66
CA ASP A 339 3.11 17.09 -2.26
C ASP A 339 2.08 16.13 -2.86
N VAL A 340 2.40 15.60 -4.03
CA VAL A 340 1.63 14.58 -4.75
C VAL A 340 2.49 13.36 -4.92
N LEU A 341 2.01 12.23 -4.40
CA LEU A 341 2.72 10.95 -4.42
C LEU A 341 1.99 10.00 -5.36
N PHE A 342 2.74 9.32 -6.22
CA PHE A 342 2.20 8.28 -7.09
C PHE A 342 2.71 6.92 -6.62
N GLY A 343 1.86 5.91 -6.69
CA GLY A 343 2.23 4.55 -6.31
C GLY A 343 1.62 3.49 -7.20
N GLN A 344 2.22 2.30 -7.19
CA GLN A 344 1.67 1.10 -7.81
C GLN A 344 0.97 0.27 -6.75
N THR A 345 -0.16 -0.34 -7.12
CA THR A 345 -0.94 -1.16 -6.21
C THR A 345 -0.71 -2.63 -6.51
N TYR A 346 -0.46 -3.39 -5.45
CA TYR A 346 -0.29 -4.83 -5.49
C TYR A 346 -1.34 -5.44 -4.57
N THR A 347 -1.95 -6.53 -5.03
CA THR A 347 -3.02 -7.21 -4.30
C THR A 347 -2.64 -8.66 -4.05
N LEU A 348 -2.79 -9.10 -2.81
CA LEU A 348 -2.70 -10.50 -2.39
C LEU A 348 -4.09 -10.96 -2.00
N VAL A 349 -4.57 -12.05 -2.61
CA VAL A 349 -5.84 -12.69 -2.22
C VAL A 349 -5.51 -14.09 -1.71
N ARG A 350 -5.95 -14.40 -0.50
CA ARG A 350 -5.60 -15.64 0.19
C ARG A 350 -6.86 -16.28 0.80
N PRO A 351 -7.12 -17.58 0.58
CA PRO A 351 -8.11 -18.31 1.37
C PRO A 351 -7.58 -18.48 2.80
N LEU A 352 -8.45 -18.30 3.78
CA LEU A 352 -8.15 -18.51 5.19
C LEU A 352 -8.50 -19.95 5.59
N PRO A 353 -7.79 -20.56 6.55
CA PRO A 353 -8.12 -21.89 7.04
C PRO A 353 -9.46 -21.84 7.81
N TYR A 354 -10.39 -22.70 7.41
CA TYR A 354 -11.67 -22.92 8.09
C TYR A 354 -11.54 -23.92 9.24
#